data_AF-A0A1H4EW77-F1
#
_entry.id   AF-A0A1H4EW77-F1
#
_cell.length_a   1.000
_cell.length_b   1.000
_cell.length_c   1.000
_cell.angle_alpha   90.00
_cell.angle_beta   90.00
_cell.angle_gamma   90.00
#
_symmetry.space_group_name_H-M   'P 1'
#
loop_
_entity.id
_entity.type
_entity.pdbx_description
1 polymer ?
#
loop_
_entity_poly.entity_id
_entity_poly.type
_entity_poly.pdbx_seq_one_letter_code
_entity_poly.pdbx_strand_id
1 'polypeptide(L)'
;MKLLRYSVLPIIPLLLTACGEPPPERMKQGDKLYAYYCQNCHQKAGLGPFLEQVPLTERSLQRHEIVLMIKHGYDQGHTHMPTFSQLSDLQADALAEFVIERRRAQARAPSNPN
;
A
#
# COMPACT_ATOMS: atom_id res chain seq x y z
N MET A 1 -7.91 -52.13 -46.07
CA MET A 1 -8.46 -51.70 -44.76
C MET A 1 -7.47 -50.74 -44.14
N LYS A 2 -7.72 -49.42 -44.17
CA LYS A 2 -6.87 -48.40 -43.53
C LYS A 2 -7.57 -47.93 -42.26
N LEU A 3 -7.07 -48.35 -41.10
CA LEU A 3 -7.53 -47.85 -39.80
C LEU A 3 -6.75 -46.57 -39.50
N LEU A 4 -7.40 -45.43 -39.72
CA LEU A 4 -6.89 -44.10 -39.42
C LEU A 4 -6.96 -43.90 -37.90
N ARG A 5 -5.81 -44.02 -37.24
CA ARG A 5 -5.65 -43.75 -35.80
C ARG A 5 -5.71 -42.24 -35.56
N TYR A 6 -6.88 -41.73 -35.17
CA TYR A 6 -7.02 -40.36 -34.67
C TYR A 6 -6.56 -40.32 -33.21
N SER A 7 -5.35 -39.84 -32.98
CA SER A 7 -4.92 -39.39 -31.65
C SER A 7 -5.65 -38.10 -31.33
N VAL A 8 -6.69 -38.19 -30.49
CA VAL A 8 -7.40 -37.03 -29.93
C VAL A 8 -6.44 -36.35 -28.95
N LEU A 9 -5.88 -35.22 -29.35
CA LEU A 9 -5.04 -34.37 -28.52
C LEU A 9 -5.96 -33.56 -27.57
N PRO A 10 -5.89 -33.72 -26.23
CA PRO A 10 -6.72 -32.92 -25.34
C PRO A 10 -6.26 -31.46 -25.34
N ILE A 11 -7.10 -30.57 -25.87
CA ILE A 11 -6.93 -29.12 -25.75
C ILE A 11 -7.28 -28.75 -24.30
N ILE A 12 -6.25 -28.58 -23.48
CA ILE A 12 -6.37 -27.99 -22.13
C ILE A 12 -6.65 -26.50 -22.33
N PRO A 13 -7.80 -25.96 -21.89
CA PRO A 13 -8.02 -24.53 -21.92
C PRO A 13 -7.11 -23.90 -20.87
N LEU A 14 -6.08 -23.21 -21.33
CA LEU A 14 -5.19 -22.40 -20.53
C LEU A 14 -6.00 -21.25 -19.95
N LEU A 15 -6.40 -21.35 -18.67
CA LEU A 15 -7.00 -20.26 -17.91
C LEU A 15 -5.95 -19.16 -17.75
N LEU A 16 -5.88 -18.26 -18.73
CA LEU A 16 -5.15 -17.00 -18.65
C LEU A 16 -5.84 -16.13 -17.61
N THR A 17 -5.46 -16.31 -16.34
CA THR A 17 -5.70 -15.28 -15.33
C THR A 17 -4.85 -14.08 -15.74
N ALA A 18 -5.51 -13.00 -16.14
CA ALA A 18 -4.84 -11.73 -16.40
C ALA A 18 -4.31 -11.20 -15.06
N CYS A 19 -3.04 -11.46 -14.78
CA CYS A 19 -2.30 -10.88 -13.65
C CYS A 19 -2.07 -9.39 -13.92
N GLY A 20 -3.06 -8.55 -13.63
CA GLY A 20 -2.88 -7.11 -13.46
C GLY A 20 -3.20 -6.73 -12.03
N GLU A 21 -2.54 -5.70 -11.48
CA GLU A 21 -2.95 -5.14 -10.21
C GLU A 21 -4.43 -4.72 -10.26
N PRO A 22 -5.22 -5.02 -9.22
CA PRO A 22 -6.58 -4.53 -9.16
C PRO A 22 -6.57 -3.00 -9.17
N PRO A 23 -7.62 -2.35 -9.73
CA PRO A 23 -7.75 -0.92 -9.61
C PRO A 23 -7.83 -0.52 -8.12
N PRO A 24 -7.44 0.71 -7.75
CA PRO A 24 -7.24 1.08 -6.36
C PRO A 24 -8.50 0.95 -5.49
N GLU A 25 -9.70 1.03 -6.07
CA GLU A 25 -10.97 0.80 -5.39
C GLU A 25 -11.14 -0.66 -4.91
N ARG A 26 -10.44 -1.59 -5.54
CA ARG A 26 -10.43 -3.03 -5.20
C ARG A 26 -9.16 -3.48 -4.48
N MET A 27 -8.19 -2.58 -4.29
CA MET A 27 -6.98 -2.88 -3.52
C MET A 27 -7.32 -3.03 -2.03
N LYS A 28 -6.74 -4.04 -1.41
CA LYS A 28 -6.94 -4.35 0.03
C LYS A 28 -5.66 -4.31 0.85
N GLN A 29 -4.49 -4.35 0.19
CA GLN A 29 -3.21 -4.44 0.84
C GLN A 29 -2.65 -3.04 1.10
N GLY A 30 -2.22 -2.78 2.33
CA GLY A 30 -1.75 -1.47 2.77
C GLY A 30 -0.52 -0.98 2.01
N ASP A 31 0.42 -1.87 1.69
CA ASP A 31 1.62 -1.56 0.91
C ASP A 31 1.27 -1.09 -0.52
N LYS A 32 0.30 -1.76 -1.17
CA LYS A 32 -0.17 -1.39 -2.51
C LYS A 32 -0.93 -0.08 -2.51
N LEU A 33 -1.80 0.12 -1.53
CA LEU A 33 -2.51 1.38 -1.34
C LEU A 33 -1.51 2.52 -1.07
N TYR A 34 -0.48 2.28 -0.26
CA TYR A 34 0.53 3.29 0.08
C TYR A 34 1.37 3.66 -1.14
N ALA A 35 1.81 2.67 -1.91
CA ALA A 35 2.55 2.89 -3.15
C ALA A 35 1.73 3.72 -4.16
N TYR A 36 0.43 3.44 -4.26
CA TYR A 36 -0.47 4.12 -5.17
C TYR A 36 -0.78 5.57 -4.74
N TYR A 37 -1.18 5.77 -3.48
CA TYR A 37 -1.71 7.06 -3.00
C TYR A 37 -0.68 7.96 -2.32
N CYS A 38 0.35 7.40 -1.67
CA CYS A 38 1.12 8.12 -0.66
C CYS A 38 2.59 8.31 -1.06
N GLN A 39 3.22 7.24 -1.55
CA GLN A 39 4.69 7.14 -1.67
C GLN A 39 5.32 8.25 -2.51
N ASN A 40 4.74 8.55 -3.67
CA ASN A 40 5.29 9.55 -4.60
C ASN A 40 5.31 10.97 -3.99
N CYS A 41 4.24 11.37 -3.32
CA CYS A 41 4.18 12.67 -2.65
C CYS A 41 5.13 12.72 -1.45
N HIS A 42 5.15 11.68 -0.62
CA HIS A 42 6.07 11.64 0.51
C HIS A 42 7.56 11.62 0.10
N GLN A 43 7.87 11.01 -1.05
CA GLN A 43 9.21 11.05 -1.62
C GLN A 43 9.59 12.46 -2.11
N LYS A 44 8.67 13.15 -2.81
CA LYS A 44 8.98 14.42 -3.49
C LYS A 44 8.90 15.65 -2.58
N ALA A 45 7.95 15.65 -1.66
CA ALA A 45 7.59 16.81 -0.86
C ALA A 45 7.39 16.48 0.63
N GLY A 46 7.60 15.22 1.03
CA GLY A 46 7.49 14.78 2.41
C GLY A 46 8.85 14.40 3.00
N LEU A 47 8.77 13.66 4.11
CA LEU A 47 9.90 13.28 4.95
C LEU A 47 10.50 11.92 4.52
N GLY A 48 10.52 11.65 3.22
CA GLY A 48 11.00 10.42 2.60
C GLY A 48 9.88 9.49 2.14
N PRO A 49 10.14 8.60 1.15
CA PRO A 49 9.13 7.74 0.56
C PRO A 49 8.39 6.86 1.57
N PHE A 50 9.04 6.52 2.69
CA PHE A 50 8.44 5.77 3.80
C PHE A 50 8.60 6.50 5.13
N LEU A 51 8.62 7.85 5.11
CA LEU A 51 8.68 8.69 6.31
C LEU A 51 9.96 8.48 7.15
N GLU A 52 11.07 8.11 6.51
CA GLU A 52 12.35 7.81 7.14
C GLU A 52 12.88 8.95 8.02
N GLN A 53 12.54 10.19 7.68
CA GLN A 53 13.02 11.38 8.38
C GLN A 53 12.06 11.83 9.50
N VAL A 54 10.95 11.13 9.73
CA VAL A 54 10.07 11.41 10.86
C VAL A 54 10.66 10.73 12.11
N PRO A 55 10.99 11.47 13.17
CA PRO A 55 11.47 10.89 14.41
C PRO A 55 10.45 9.92 15.02
N LEU A 56 10.94 8.82 15.57
CA LEU A 56 10.15 7.91 16.38
C LEU A 56 10.18 8.41 17.82
N THR A 57 9.04 8.88 18.31
CA THR A 57 8.89 9.37 19.68
C THR A 57 7.69 8.69 20.35
N GLU A 58 7.54 8.86 21.67
CA GLU A 58 6.35 8.39 22.39
C GLU A 58 5.05 9.02 21.86
N ARG A 59 5.14 10.17 21.18
CA ARG A 59 4.02 10.86 20.54
C ARG A 59 3.84 10.49 19.06
N SER A 60 4.37 9.34 18.64
CA SER A 60 4.10 8.84 17.29
C SER A 60 2.61 8.56 17.14
N LEU A 61 2.03 8.97 16.01
CA LEU A 61 0.62 8.78 15.73
C LEU A 61 0.23 7.30 15.85
N GLN A 62 -0.90 7.06 16.49
CA GLN A 62 -1.53 5.76 16.57
C GLN A 62 -2.31 5.46 15.30
N ARG A 63 -2.65 4.18 15.08
CA ARG A 63 -3.40 3.72 13.90
C ARG A 63 -4.65 4.56 13.64
N HIS A 64 -5.48 4.78 14.65
CA HIS A 64 -6.73 5.54 14.49
C HIS A 64 -6.49 7.02 14.16
N GLU A 65 -5.42 7.63 14.68
CA GLU A 65 -5.05 9.02 14.36
C GLU A 65 -4.60 9.14 12.90
N ILE A 66 -3.89 8.12 12.39
CA ILE A 66 -3.51 8.04 10.97
C ILE A 66 -4.75 7.86 10.08
N VAL A 67 -5.71 7.03 10.48
CA VAL A 67 -6.98 6.87 9.75
C VAL A 67 -7.73 8.21 9.67
N LEU A 68 -7.84 8.92 10.80
CA LEU A 68 -8.48 10.23 10.84
C LEU A 68 -7.76 11.24 9.94
N MET A 69 -6.43 11.29 10.01
CA MET A 69 -5.61 12.15 9.16
C MET A 69 -5.83 11.87 7.67
N ILE A 70 -5.79 10.59 7.27
CA ILE A 70 -5.99 10.19 5.86
C ILE A 70 -7.37 10.60 5.37
N LYS A 71 -8.43 10.37 6.15
CA LYS A 71 -9.81 10.57 5.70
C LYS A 71 -10.33 12.00 5.87
N HIS A 72 -9.85 12.71 6.89
CA HIS A 72 -10.41 14.00 7.32
C HIS A 72 -9.39 15.14 7.39
N GLY A 73 -8.10 14.84 7.23
CA GLY A 73 -7.04 15.83 7.34
C GLY A 73 -6.57 16.01 8.78
N TYR A 74 -5.50 16.81 8.95
CA TYR A 74 -4.89 17.06 10.25
C TYR A 74 -4.22 18.43 10.27
N ASP A 75 -4.57 19.25 11.26
CA ASP A 75 -4.15 20.67 11.29
C ASP A 75 -2.72 20.87 11.81
N GLN A 76 -2.10 19.83 12.38
CA GLN A 76 -0.74 19.89 12.90
C GLN A 76 0.25 19.44 11.81
N GLY A 77 0.67 20.39 10.96
CA GLY A 77 1.79 20.21 10.03
C GLY A 77 1.53 19.38 8.76
N HIS A 78 0.29 18.94 8.53
CA HIS A 78 -0.10 18.12 7.36
C HIS A 78 -1.02 18.89 6.40
N THR A 79 -1.02 20.22 6.46
CA THR A 79 -1.97 21.09 5.72
C THR A 79 -1.86 20.95 4.19
N HIS A 80 -0.74 20.45 3.68
CA HIS A 80 -0.53 20.21 2.24
C HIS A 80 -0.78 18.75 1.83
N MET A 81 -1.04 17.85 2.78
CA MET A 81 -1.43 16.48 2.49
C MET A 81 -2.92 16.46 2.12
N PRO A 82 -3.31 15.93 0.94
CA PRO A 82 -4.71 15.83 0.58
C PRO A 82 -5.41 14.79 1.47
N THR A 83 -6.72 14.95 1.61
CA THR A 83 -7.58 13.93 2.22
C THR A 83 -7.99 12.89 1.17
N PHE A 84 -8.14 11.64 1.60
CA PHE A 84 -8.53 10.52 0.77
C PHE A 84 -9.89 9.96 1.22
N SER A 85 -10.92 10.82 1.22
CA SER A 85 -12.27 10.48 1.69
C SER A 85 -12.95 9.38 0.86
N GLN A 86 -12.47 9.12 -0.36
CA GLN A 86 -12.93 8.03 -1.21
C GLN A 86 -12.51 6.63 -0.72
N LEU A 87 -11.55 6.53 0.20
CA LEU A 87 -11.11 5.25 0.74
C LEU A 87 -12.15 4.68 1.71
N SER A 88 -12.46 3.39 1.53
CA SER A 88 -13.24 2.66 2.53
C SER A 88 -12.50 2.60 3.86
N ASP A 89 -13.24 2.38 4.96
CA ASP A 89 -12.64 2.28 6.30
C ASP A 89 -11.60 1.16 6.38
N LEU A 90 -11.85 0.04 5.69
CA LEU A 90 -10.91 -1.08 5.62
C LEU A 90 -9.62 -0.72 4.87
N GLN A 91 -9.70 0.09 3.81
CA GLN A 91 -8.52 0.55 3.08
C GLN A 91 -7.71 1.56 3.88
N ALA A 92 -8.39 2.49 4.56
CA ALA A 92 -7.73 3.47 5.42
C ALA A 92 -7.05 2.77 6.62
N ASP A 93 -7.69 1.76 7.21
CA ASP A 93 -7.10 0.97 8.29
C ASP A 93 -5.87 0.16 7.81
N ALA A 94 -5.97 -0.51 6.66
CA ALA A 94 -4.85 -1.24 6.08
C ALA A 94 -3.66 -0.33 5.73
N LEU A 95 -3.91 0.89 5.27
CA LEU A 95 -2.87 1.91 5.07
C LEU A 95 -2.22 2.32 6.39
N ALA A 96 -3.03 2.61 7.41
CA ALA A 96 -2.53 3.01 8.72
C ALA A 96 -1.72 1.89 9.38
N GLU A 97 -2.15 0.63 9.25
CA GLU A 97 -1.40 -0.56 9.65
C GLU A 97 -0.03 -0.59 9.01
N PHE A 98 0.01 -0.51 7.68
CA PHE A 98 1.25 -0.56 6.93
C PHE A 98 2.22 0.54 7.35
N VAL A 99 1.74 1.77 7.56
CA VAL A 99 2.56 2.89 8.04
C VAL A 99 3.16 2.55 9.41
N ILE A 100 2.37 2.07 10.36
CA ILE A 100 2.87 1.71 11.70
C ILE A 100 3.90 0.58 11.63
N GLU A 101 3.62 -0.48 10.88
CA GLU A 101 4.54 -1.60 10.71
C GLU A 101 5.86 -1.16 10.09
N ARG A 102 5.79 -0.33 9.04
CA ARG A 102 6.97 0.21 8.37
C ARG A 102 7.81 1.08 9.30
N ARG A 103 7.17 1.95 10.07
CA ARG A 103 7.83 2.81 11.08
C ARG A 103 8.49 1.97 12.19
N ARG A 104 7.82 0.91 12.65
CA ARG A 104 8.40 -0.04 13.62
C ARG A 104 9.58 -0.81 13.05
N ALA A 105 9.50 -1.22 11.78
CA ALA A 105 10.61 -1.89 11.11
C ALA A 105 11.84 -0.98 10.97
N GLN A 106 11.63 0.30 10.64
CA GLN A 106 12.70 1.31 10.60
C GLN A 106 13.35 1.52 11.98
N ALA A 107 12.54 1.52 13.06
CA ALA A 107 13.04 1.62 14.43
C ALA A 107 14.01 0.48 14.82
N ARG A 108 13.76 -0.70 14.26
CA ARG A 108 14.51 -1.94 14.55
C ARG A 108 15.72 -2.11 13.65
N ALA A 109 15.75 -1.44 12.50
CA ALA A 109 16.92 -1.42 11.64
C ALA A 109 18.01 -0.56 12.30
N PRO A 110 19.29 -1.01 12.32
CA PRO A 110 20.37 -0.19 12.84
C PRO A 110 20.41 1.14 12.09
N SER A 111 20.36 2.25 12.82
CA SER A 111 20.56 3.59 12.26
C SER A 111 21.96 3.63 11.66
N ASN A 112 22.07 3.70 10.33
CA ASN A 112 23.34 3.90 9.66
C ASN A 112 23.85 5.30 10.06
N PRO A 113 24.95 5.42 10.85
CA PRO A 113 25.55 6.72 11.07
C PRO A 113 26.25 7.10 9.78
N ASN A 114 25.71 8.07 9.06
CA ASN A 114 26.50 8.82 8.08
C ASN A 114 27.40 9.79 8.84
#